data_AF-A0AAC8ZNU1-F1
#
_entry.id   AF-A0AAC8ZNU1-F1
#
_cell.length_a   1.000
_cell.length_b   1.000
_cell.length_c   1.000
_cell.angle_alpha   90.00
_cell.angle_beta   90.00
_cell.angle_gamma   90.00
#
_symmetry.space_group_name_H-M   'P 1'
#
loop_
_entity.id
_entity.type
_entity.pdbx_description
1 polymer ?
#
loop_
_entity_poly.entity_id
_entity_poly.type
_entity_poly.pdbx_seq_one_letter_code
_entity_poly.pdbx_strand_id
1 'polypeptide(L)'
;MSYIELTLDYWQELKNNPEVYKLLIDRAQELQSSDVRFRETMIALNQIGTLSVDDWQLIKENSRLQKSIILLGQIGVNLKADWRMLKEDLSLQKAIIALSQTQMDFKEDWLQLKANVQLRSAVLERDQKLQTAYYPKLKLYEEYCAEYAEDDHPKWLSARRFSQIARMCAKNYLMGQENSFQPLHNSQDEVQALSEHENNLLLRTAGTAALSALGLPLVWGLGKMAVKAVQGQPVQFLFLGATELQKQAESIKLAAPMAID
;
A
#
# COMPACT_ATOMS: atom_id res chain seq x y z
N MET A 1 19.92 -24.63 -3.13
CA MET A 1 20.24 -24.15 -1.76
C MET A 1 21.50 -23.32 -1.85
N SER A 2 21.38 -21.99 -1.81
CA SER A 2 22.53 -21.08 -1.82
C SER A 2 22.91 -20.79 -0.37
N TYR A 3 24.07 -21.29 0.06
CA TYR A 3 24.65 -20.92 1.35
C TYR A 3 25.10 -19.45 1.29
N ILE A 4 24.79 -18.70 2.34
CA ILE A 4 25.28 -17.33 2.51
C ILE A 4 26.73 -17.46 3.00
N GLU A 5 27.69 -17.14 2.14
CA GLU A 5 29.11 -17.03 2.54
C GLU A 5 29.29 -15.72 3.33
N LEU A 6 29.25 -15.83 4.65
CA LEU A 6 29.76 -14.80 5.56
C LEU A 6 31.29 -14.90 5.58
N THR A 7 31.97 -13.76 5.44
CA THR A 7 33.44 -13.66 5.38
C THR A 7 34.11 -14.20 6.64
N LEU A 8 35.28 -14.85 6.47
CA LEU A 8 36.03 -15.55 7.52
C LEU A 8 36.34 -14.68 8.76
N ASP A 9 36.56 -13.39 8.56
CA ASP A 9 36.86 -12.42 9.64
C ASP A 9 35.65 -12.19 10.57
N TYR A 10 34.43 -12.25 10.01
CA TYR A 10 33.18 -12.13 10.79
C TYR A 10 33.03 -13.33 11.73
N TRP A 11 33.39 -14.54 11.27
CA TRP A 11 33.32 -15.76 12.09
C TRP A 11 34.31 -15.77 13.25
N GLN A 12 35.50 -15.17 13.10
CA GLN A 12 36.49 -15.12 14.17
C GLN A 12 36.09 -14.15 15.29
N GLU A 13 35.51 -13.00 14.95
CA GLU A 13 34.99 -12.04 15.92
C GLU A 13 33.81 -12.62 16.74
N LEU A 14 32.95 -13.40 16.08
CA LEU A 14 31.79 -14.06 16.70
C LEU A 14 32.16 -15.23 17.62
N LYS A 15 33.24 -15.97 17.31
CA LYS A 15 33.69 -17.13 18.09
C LYS A 15 34.25 -16.74 19.46
N ASN A 16 34.73 -15.50 19.60
CA ASN A 16 35.35 -15.00 20.83
C ASN A 16 34.34 -14.37 21.80
N ASN A 17 33.03 -14.34 21.46
CA ASN A 17 31.98 -13.81 22.31
C ASN A 17 30.89 -14.88 22.58
N PRO A 18 30.88 -15.52 23.77
CA PRO A 18 29.98 -16.63 24.06
C PRO A 18 28.48 -16.25 24.06
N GLU A 19 28.13 -15.00 24.35
CA GLU A 19 26.76 -14.49 24.21
C GLU A 19 26.31 -14.50 22.75
N VAL A 20 27.19 -14.07 21.84
CA VAL A 20 26.89 -13.99 20.40
C VAL A 20 26.88 -15.37 19.75
N TYR A 21 27.71 -16.30 20.22
CA TYR A 21 27.71 -17.69 19.77
C TYR A 21 26.40 -18.42 20.14
N LYS A 22 25.91 -18.20 21.37
CA LYS A 22 24.59 -18.70 21.79
C LYS A 22 23.47 -18.08 20.96
N LEU A 23 23.55 -16.78 20.68
CA LEU A 23 22.63 -16.05 19.80
C LEU A 23 22.60 -16.61 18.37
N LEU A 24 23.74 -17.07 17.83
CA LEU A 24 23.80 -17.71 16.51
C LEU A 24 23.19 -19.11 16.49
N ILE A 25 23.33 -19.88 17.57
CA ILE A 25 22.71 -21.20 17.72
C ILE A 25 21.19 -21.06 17.88
N ASP A 26 20.75 -20.16 18.76
CA ASP A 26 19.33 -19.83 18.94
C ASP A 26 18.74 -19.28 17.62
N ARG A 27 19.49 -18.45 16.88
CA ARG A 27 19.12 -17.92 15.55
C ARG A 27 19.09 -18.99 14.45
N ALA A 28 19.98 -19.97 14.47
CA ALA A 28 19.95 -21.09 13.52
C ALA A 28 18.76 -22.03 13.80
N GLN A 29 18.42 -22.22 15.07
CA GLN A 29 17.22 -22.97 15.50
C GLN A 29 15.93 -22.19 15.23
N GLU A 30 15.92 -20.86 15.39
CA GLU A 30 14.77 -20.00 15.05
C GLU A 30 14.60 -19.79 13.55
N LEU A 31 15.67 -19.81 12.75
CA LEU A 31 15.57 -19.91 11.28
C LEU A 31 15.05 -21.29 10.85
N GLN A 32 15.20 -22.32 11.68
CA GLN A 32 14.50 -23.60 11.52
C GLN A 32 13.07 -23.59 12.08
N SER A 33 12.64 -22.53 12.79
CA SER A 33 11.26 -22.40 13.29
C SER A 33 10.23 -22.33 12.16
N SER A 34 8.97 -22.62 12.43
CA SER A 34 7.89 -22.50 11.46
C SER A 34 7.51 -21.04 11.11
N ASP A 35 8.05 -20.03 11.81
CA ASP A 35 7.69 -18.63 11.58
C ASP A 35 8.35 -18.07 10.32
N VAL A 36 7.61 -18.16 9.21
CA VAL A 36 7.99 -17.64 7.89
C VAL A 36 8.30 -16.14 7.93
N ARG A 37 7.54 -15.36 8.70
CA ARG A 37 7.69 -13.90 8.72
C ARG A 37 8.95 -13.48 9.45
N PHE A 38 9.26 -14.15 10.55
CA PHE A 38 10.52 -13.91 11.25
C PHE A 38 11.70 -14.21 10.32
N ARG A 39 11.69 -15.35 9.60
CA ARG A 39 12.73 -15.68 8.61
C ARG A 39 12.90 -14.63 7.51
N GLU A 40 11.80 -14.18 6.90
CA GLU A 40 11.85 -13.13 5.88
C GLU A 40 12.43 -11.83 6.42
N THR A 41 12.09 -11.50 7.67
CA THR A 41 12.68 -10.37 8.39
C THR A 41 14.19 -10.57 8.52
N MET A 42 14.65 -11.75 8.94
CA MET A 42 16.09 -12.04 9.07
C MET A 42 16.86 -11.89 7.75
N ILE A 43 16.25 -12.28 6.62
CA ILE A 43 16.85 -12.10 5.28
C ILE A 43 16.96 -10.61 4.94
N ALA A 44 15.89 -9.83 5.17
CA ALA A 44 15.88 -8.38 4.96
C ALA A 44 16.88 -7.65 5.88
N LEU A 45 17.09 -8.15 7.10
CA LEU A 45 17.99 -7.59 8.11
C LEU A 45 19.47 -7.77 7.81
N ASN A 46 19.86 -8.63 6.86
CA ASN A 46 21.26 -8.75 6.43
C ASN A 46 21.85 -7.40 5.96
N GLN A 47 20.99 -6.41 5.69
CA GLN A 47 21.35 -5.06 5.27
C GLN A 47 21.61 -4.07 6.44
N ILE A 48 21.30 -4.41 7.70
CA ILE A 48 21.37 -3.48 8.86
C ILE A 48 22.73 -3.48 9.57
N GLY A 49 23.51 -4.56 9.44
CA GLY A 49 24.74 -4.76 10.21
C GLY A 49 24.48 -5.42 11.58
N THR A 50 25.28 -5.09 12.58
CA THR A 50 25.22 -5.73 13.91
C THR A 50 24.04 -5.20 14.73
N LEU A 51 23.18 -6.11 15.20
CA LEU A 51 22.03 -5.81 16.06
C LEU A 51 22.32 -6.26 17.50
N SER A 52 21.86 -5.47 18.49
CA SER A 52 21.97 -5.83 19.90
C SER A 52 20.93 -6.88 20.31
N VAL A 53 21.10 -7.48 21.50
CA VAL A 53 20.11 -8.40 22.10
C VAL A 53 18.74 -7.74 22.23
N ASP A 54 18.70 -6.48 22.67
CA ASP A 54 17.44 -5.71 22.81
C ASP A 54 16.77 -5.45 21.45
N ASP A 55 17.57 -5.14 20.42
CA ASP A 55 17.06 -4.96 19.06
C ASP A 55 16.42 -6.27 18.55
N TRP A 56 17.02 -7.43 18.85
CA TRP A 56 16.45 -8.74 18.51
C TRP A 56 15.13 -9.01 19.21
N GLN A 57 15.07 -8.79 20.51
CA GLN A 57 13.84 -8.99 21.28
C GLN A 57 12.72 -8.08 20.77
N LEU A 58 13.06 -6.81 20.48
CA LEU A 58 12.12 -5.85 19.91
C LEU A 58 11.59 -6.31 18.54
N ILE A 59 12.46 -6.78 17.65
CA ILE A 59 12.05 -7.29 16.34
C ILE A 59 11.12 -8.50 16.50
N LYS A 60 11.46 -9.44 17.39
CA LYS A 60 10.68 -10.65 17.64
C LYS A 60 9.26 -10.33 18.12
N GLU A 61 9.12 -9.37 19.02
CA GLU A 61 7.83 -9.02 19.63
C GLU A 61 7.01 -8.03 18.79
N ASN A 62 7.63 -7.31 17.86
CA ASN A 62 6.98 -6.24 17.10
C ASN A 62 6.68 -6.64 15.65
N SER A 63 5.52 -7.25 15.44
CA SER A 63 5.04 -7.68 14.11
C SER A 63 4.95 -6.55 13.08
N ARG A 64 4.71 -5.31 13.51
CA ARG A 64 4.67 -4.14 12.63
C ARG A 64 6.08 -3.73 12.18
N LEU A 65 7.04 -3.75 13.10
CA LEU A 65 8.44 -3.51 12.78
C LEU A 65 8.96 -4.58 11.82
N GLN A 66 8.68 -5.86 12.08
CA GLN A 66 8.98 -6.97 11.15
C GLN A 66 8.43 -6.69 9.74
N LYS A 67 7.14 -6.34 9.65
CA LYS A 67 6.51 -6.03 8.37
C LYS A 67 7.19 -4.86 7.66
N SER A 68 7.53 -3.80 8.39
CA SER A 68 8.20 -2.63 7.83
C SER A 68 9.59 -2.97 7.30
N ILE A 69 10.36 -3.78 8.04
CA ILE A 69 11.68 -4.27 7.63
C ILE A 69 11.58 -5.10 6.35
N ILE A 70 10.66 -6.07 6.30
CA ILE A 70 10.45 -6.92 5.12
C ILE A 70 10.13 -6.06 3.90
N LEU A 71 9.18 -5.12 4.03
CA LEU A 71 8.75 -4.26 2.94
C LEU A 71 9.89 -3.40 2.40
N LEU A 72 10.67 -2.78 3.28
CA LEU A 72 11.84 -1.97 2.88
C LEU A 72 12.95 -2.83 2.27
N GLY A 73 13.16 -4.05 2.77
CA GLY A 73 14.09 -5.02 2.17
C GLY A 73 13.68 -5.43 0.75
N GLN A 74 12.38 -5.66 0.51
CA GLN A 74 11.85 -6.04 -0.81
C GLN A 74 12.07 -4.97 -1.88
N ILE A 75 12.03 -3.69 -1.52
CA ILE A 75 12.33 -2.57 -2.42
C ILE A 75 13.83 -2.17 -2.41
N GLY A 76 14.67 -2.94 -1.71
CA GLY A 76 16.12 -2.75 -1.69
C GLY A 76 16.56 -1.45 -1.01
N VAL A 77 15.88 -1.05 0.07
CA VAL A 77 16.30 0.06 0.94
C VAL A 77 17.32 -0.45 1.95
N ASN A 78 18.50 0.16 1.98
CA ASN A 78 19.52 -0.13 2.99
C ASN A 78 19.15 0.53 4.32
N LEU A 79 18.91 -0.31 5.33
CA LEU A 79 18.44 0.11 6.65
C LEU A 79 19.55 0.40 7.67
N LYS A 80 20.84 0.17 7.34
CA LYS A 80 21.96 0.36 8.30
C LYS A 80 21.99 1.74 8.94
N ALA A 81 21.82 2.80 8.14
CA ALA A 81 21.84 4.18 8.63
C ALA A 81 20.49 4.61 9.23
N ASP A 82 19.39 4.01 8.77
CA ASP A 82 18.03 4.42 9.13
C ASP A 82 17.42 3.53 10.24
N TRP A 83 18.14 2.52 10.74
CA TRP A 83 17.66 1.51 11.71
C TRP A 83 17.09 2.14 12.98
N ARG A 84 17.83 3.07 13.60
CA ARG A 84 17.40 3.74 14.82
C ARG A 84 16.08 4.49 14.61
N MET A 85 15.93 5.18 13.47
CA MET A 85 14.69 5.87 13.16
C MET A 85 13.54 4.88 12.93
N LEU A 86 13.77 3.82 12.16
CA LEU A 86 12.75 2.82 11.86
C LEU A 86 12.24 2.11 13.13
N LYS A 87 13.14 1.77 14.05
CA LYS A 87 12.79 1.02 15.27
C LYS A 87 12.01 1.88 16.27
N GLU A 88 12.35 3.16 16.40
CA GLU A 88 11.76 4.08 17.38
C GLU A 88 10.48 4.76 16.84
N ASP A 89 10.36 4.94 15.53
CA ASP A 89 9.29 5.75 14.95
C ASP A 89 8.07 4.93 14.49
N LEU A 90 7.06 4.92 15.36
CA LEU A 90 5.76 4.31 15.09
C LEU A 90 5.04 4.91 13.86
N SER A 91 5.12 6.22 13.66
CA SER A 91 4.45 6.90 12.54
C SER A 91 5.06 6.48 11.21
N LEU A 92 6.39 6.36 11.17
CA LEU A 92 7.14 5.90 10.01
C LEU A 92 6.78 4.46 9.65
N GLN A 93 6.76 3.55 10.63
CA GLN A 93 6.34 2.15 10.44
C GLN A 93 4.94 2.05 9.81
N LYS A 94 3.98 2.84 10.31
CA LYS A 94 2.61 2.85 9.75
C LYS A 94 2.58 3.43 8.33
N ALA A 95 3.33 4.49 8.05
CA ALA A 95 3.36 5.13 6.73
C ALA A 95 3.98 4.20 5.67
N ILE A 96 5.03 3.45 6.02
CA ILE A 96 5.61 2.41 5.14
C ILE A 96 4.55 1.37 4.79
N ILE A 97 3.81 0.89 5.78
CA ILE A 97 2.76 -0.11 5.56
C ILE A 97 1.64 0.46 4.68
N ALA A 98 1.22 1.70 4.90
CA ALA A 98 0.21 2.37 4.07
C ALA A 98 0.66 2.47 2.60
N LEU A 99 1.90 2.92 2.34
CA LEU A 99 2.42 2.96 0.98
C LEU A 99 2.51 1.56 0.35
N SER A 100 2.92 0.55 1.11
CA SER A 100 3.01 -0.82 0.58
C SER A 100 1.67 -1.41 0.16
N GLN A 101 0.54 -0.96 0.74
CA GLN A 101 -0.79 -1.44 0.35
C GLN A 101 -1.16 -1.02 -1.07
N THR A 102 -0.54 0.03 -1.60
CA THR A 102 -0.68 0.42 -3.01
C THR A 102 -0.06 -0.61 -3.95
N GLN A 103 0.84 -1.47 -3.46
CA GLN A 103 1.58 -2.46 -4.25
C GLN A 103 2.38 -1.84 -5.41
N MET A 104 2.72 -0.57 -5.27
CA MET A 104 3.60 0.17 -6.16
C MET A 104 4.98 0.28 -5.53
N ASP A 105 6.03 0.36 -6.35
CA ASP A 105 7.35 0.72 -5.85
C ASP A 105 7.31 2.11 -5.20
N PHE A 106 7.84 2.20 -3.99
CA PHE A 106 7.89 3.39 -3.15
C PHE A 106 9.30 3.69 -2.64
N LYS A 107 10.34 3.16 -3.30
CA LYS A 107 11.74 3.38 -2.92
C LYS A 107 12.16 4.85 -2.89
N GLU A 108 11.69 5.64 -3.85
CA GLU A 108 11.96 7.09 -3.86
C GLU A 108 11.14 7.81 -2.78
N ASP A 109 9.90 7.37 -2.58
CA ASP A 109 8.96 7.92 -1.59
C ASP A 109 9.46 7.70 -0.14
N TRP A 110 10.20 6.61 0.10
CA TRP A 110 10.89 6.35 1.37
C TRP A 110 11.77 7.52 1.83
N LEU A 111 12.51 8.15 0.90
CA LEU A 111 13.40 9.26 1.23
C LEU A 111 12.62 10.48 1.76
N GLN A 112 11.43 10.71 1.22
CA GLN A 112 10.55 11.79 1.67
C GLN A 112 9.92 11.45 3.02
N LEU A 113 9.44 10.21 3.18
CA LEU A 113 8.90 9.74 4.45
C LEU A 113 9.90 9.86 5.57
N LYS A 114 11.15 9.42 5.39
CA LYS A 114 12.15 9.48 6.46
C LYS A 114 12.54 10.90 6.85
N ALA A 115 12.46 11.86 5.92
CA ALA A 115 12.80 13.26 6.20
C ALA A 115 11.65 14.06 6.81
N ASN A 116 10.39 13.70 6.56
CA ASN A 116 9.25 14.57 6.84
C ASN A 116 8.18 13.91 7.73
N VAL A 117 8.13 14.32 9.00
CA VAL A 117 7.13 13.84 9.99
C VAL A 117 5.71 14.28 9.61
N GLN A 118 5.52 15.49 9.09
CA GLN A 118 4.21 16.01 8.69
C GLN A 118 3.64 15.20 7.52
N LEU A 119 4.50 14.81 6.56
CA LEU A 119 4.12 13.95 5.45
C LEU A 119 3.62 12.59 5.94
N ARG A 120 4.27 11.98 6.95
CA ARG A 120 3.80 10.70 7.52
C ARG A 120 2.39 10.82 8.08
N SER A 121 2.11 11.86 8.86
CA SER A 121 0.77 12.11 9.40
C SER A 121 -0.26 12.29 8.28
N ALA A 122 0.07 13.04 7.24
CA ALA A 122 -0.81 13.23 6.08
C ALA A 122 -1.05 11.92 5.31
N VAL A 123 -0.01 11.09 5.14
CA VAL A 123 -0.14 9.75 4.52
C VAL A 123 -1.12 8.89 5.32
N LEU A 124 -1.04 8.89 6.64
CA LEU A 124 -1.95 8.09 7.49
C LEU A 124 -3.40 8.57 7.41
N GLU A 125 -3.64 9.88 7.38
CA GLU A 125 -4.99 10.43 7.20
C GLU A 125 -5.57 10.06 5.82
N ARG A 126 -4.75 10.18 4.77
CA ARG A 126 -5.14 9.82 3.40
C ARG A 126 -5.38 8.32 3.25
N ASP A 127 -4.56 7.49 3.87
CA ASP A 127 -4.75 6.04 3.89
C ASP A 127 -6.10 5.68 4.51
N GLN A 128 -6.46 6.28 5.65
CA GLN A 128 -7.77 6.04 6.28
C GLN A 128 -8.94 6.32 5.33
N LYS A 129 -8.84 7.38 4.51
CA LYS A 129 -9.84 7.69 3.48
C LYS A 129 -9.88 6.62 2.38
N LEU A 130 -8.71 6.13 1.92
CA LEU A 130 -8.64 5.04 0.93
C LEU A 130 -9.19 3.72 1.46
N GLN A 131 -8.94 3.37 2.72
CA GLN A 131 -9.44 2.14 3.36
C GLN A 131 -10.97 2.04 3.34
N THR A 132 -11.66 3.18 3.48
CA THR A 132 -13.12 3.19 3.62
C THR A 132 -13.83 3.01 2.28
N ALA A 133 -13.33 3.63 1.22
CA ALA A 133 -14.11 3.74 -0.03
C ALA A 133 -13.37 3.30 -1.29
N TYR A 134 -12.04 3.29 -1.29
CA TYR A 134 -11.26 3.04 -2.48
C TYR A 134 -10.77 1.59 -2.55
N TYR A 135 -9.99 1.14 -1.56
CA TYR A 135 -9.40 -0.19 -1.55
C TYR A 135 -10.43 -1.34 -1.62
N PRO A 136 -11.58 -1.29 -0.92
CA PRO A 136 -12.58 -2.35 -1.05
C PRO A 136 -13.11 -2.51 -2.48
N LYS A 137 -13.30 -1.40 -3.19
CA LYS A 137 -13.80 -1.40 -4.58
C LYS A 137 -12.74 -1.91 -5.55
N LEU A 138 -11.50 -1.43 -5.38
CA LEU A 138 -10.38 -1.89 -6.19
C LEU A 138 -10.12 -3.39 -5.99
N LYS A 139 -10.22 -3.87 -4.74
CA LYS A 139 -10.07 -5.29 -4.41
C LYS A 139 -11.14 -6.15 -5.11
N LEU A 140 -12.42 -5.76 -5.03
CA LEU A 140 -13.49 -6.47 -5.73
C LEU A 140 -13.24 -6.56 -7.25
N TYR A 141 -12.75 -5.46 -7.83
CA TYR A 141 -12.40 -5.43 -9.25
C TYR A 141 -11.22 -6.36 -9.58
N GLU A 142 -10.17 -6.37 -8.76
CA GLU A 142 -8.98 -7.18 -8.97
C GLU A 142 -9.24 -8.68 -8.76
N GLU A 143 -10.02 -9.05 -7.73
CA GLU A 143 -10.45 -10.43 -7.49
C GLU A 143 -11.25 -10.97 -8.67
N TYR A 144 -12.16 -10.15 -9.20
CA TYR A 144 -12.90 -10.49 -10.41
C TYR A 144 -11.97 -10.71 -11.61
N CYS A 145 -10.99 -9.82 -11.82
CA CYS A 145 -10.02 -10.00 -12.90
C CYS A 145 -9.19 -11.28 -12.72
N ALA A 146 -8.80 -11.63 -11.49
CA ALA A 146 -8.01 -12.82 -11.23
C ALA A 146 -8.77 -14.14 -11.46
N GLU A 147 -10.07 -14.17 -11.17
CA GLU A 147 -10.90 -15.38 -11.32
C GLU A 147 -11.24 -15.70 -12.78
N TYR A 148 -11.42 -14.68 -13.61
CA TYR A 148 -11.99 -14.83 -14.95
C TYR A 148 -11.06 -14.41 -16.09
N ALA A 149 -9.86 -13.88 -15.80
CA ALA A 149 -8.91 -13.53 -16.84
C ALA A 149 -8.38 -14.79 -17.54
N GLU A 150 -8.79 -14.96 -18.79
CA GLU A 150 -8.08 -15.78 -19.75
C GLU A 150 -6.81 -15.05 -20.17
N ASP A 151 -5.69 -15.76 -20.20
CA ASP A 151 -4.44 -15.18 -20.69
C ASP A 151 -4.58 -14.75 -22.16
N ASP A 152 -4.00 -13.59 -22.46
CA ASP A 152 -3.92 -12.95 -23.78
C ASP A 152 -5.18 -12.32 -24.39
N HIS A 153 -6.35 -12.31 -23.73
CA HIS A 153 -7.50 -11.56 -24.26
C HIS A 153 -7.32 -10.03 -24.05
N PRO A 154 -7.47 -9.18 -25.09
CA PRO A 154 -7.25 -7.72 -25.01
C PRO A 154 -7.99 -6.99 -23.87
N LYS A 155 -9.25 -7.36 -23.62
CA LYS A 155 -10.04 -6.83 -22.48
C LYS A 155 -9.37 -7.03 -21.11
N TRP A 156 -8.71 -8.17 -20.91
CA TRP A 156 -8.05 -8.48 -19.63
C TRP A 156 -6.71 -7.76 -19.51
N LEU A 157 -6.05 -7.48 -20.64
CA LEU A 157 -4.90 -6.59 -20.67
C LEU A 157 -5.29 -5.16 -20.25
N SER A 158 -6.38 -4.62 -20.79
CA SER A 158 -6.93 -3.32 -20.36
C SER A 158 -7.33 -3.32 -18.88
N ALA A 159 -7.93 -4.41 -18.40
CA ALA A 159 -8.31 -4.51 -17.00
C ALA A 159 -7.10 -4.51 -16.04
N ARG A 160 -6.03 -5.25 -16.39
CA ARG A 160 -4.76 -5.23 -15.65
C ARG A 160 -4.13 -3.83 -15.65
N ARG A 161 -4.15 -3.13 -16.79
CA ARG A 161 -3.65 -1.74 -16.90
C ARG A 161 -4.44 -0.79 -16.00
N PHE A 162 -5.76 -0.90 -15.98
CA PHE A 162 -6.59 -0.07 -15.10
C PHE A 162 -6.25 -0.29 -13.62
N SER A 163 -6.12 -1.55 -13.17
CA SER A 163 -5.71 -1.85 -11.78
C SER A 163 -4.33 -1.25 -11.45
N GLN A 164 -3.37 -1.32 -12.36
CA GLN A 164 -2.06 -0.68 -12.18
C GLN A 164 -2.17 0.85 -12.07
N ILE A 165 -2.96 1.48 -12.94
CA ILE A 165 -3.20 2.93 -12.88
C ILE A 165 -3.89 3.31 -11.57
N ALA A 166 -4.87 2.53 -11.12
CA ALA A 166 -5.58 2.71 -9.85
C ALA A 166 -4.61 2.70 -8.66
N ARG A 167 -3.73 1.70 -8.60
CA ARG A 167 -2.69 1.57 -7.58
C ARG A 167 -1.69 2.72 -7.59
N MET A 168 -1.25 3.14 -8.78
CA MET A 168 -0.41 4.33 -8.95
C MET A 168 -1.11 5.59 -8.43
N CYS A 169 -2.39 5.78 -8.76
CA CYS A 169 -3.17 6.93 -8.28
C CYS A 169 -3.29 6.95 -6.75
N ALA A 170 -3.52 5.78 -6.13
CA ALA A 170 -3.52 5.64 -4.68
C ALA A 170 -2.17 6.04 -4.06
N LYS A 171 -1.03 5.59 -4.64
CA LYS A 171 0.30 6.01 -4.18
C LYS A 171 0.49 7.52 -4.29
N ASN A 172 0.18 8.09 -5.44
CA ASN A 172 0.31 9.53 -5.69
C ASN A 172 -0.56 10.34 -4.72
N TYR A 173 -1.77 9.86 -4.44
CA TYR A 173 -2.66 10.45 -3.45
C TYR A 173 -2.06 10.41 -2.04
N LEU A 174 -1.55 9.26 -1.60
CA LEU A 174 -0.88 9.14 -0.29
C LEU A 174 0.27 10.14 -0.18
N MET A 175 1.09 10.26 -1.23
CA MET A 175 2.22 11.20 -1.30
C MET A 175 1.81 12.66 -1.46
N GLY A 176 0.51 12.96 -1.60
CA GLY A 176 -0.01 14.32 -1.68
C GLY A 176 0.22 15.01 -3.02
N GLN A 177 0.39 14.24 -4.09
CA GLN A 177 0.49 14.79 -5.44
C GLN A 177 -0.86 15.39 -5.86
N GLU A 178 -0.82 16.56 -6.49
CA GLU A 178 -2.00 17.20 -7.06
C GLU A 178 -2.54 16.36 -8.24
N ASN A 179 -3.86 16.33 -8.39
CA ASN A 179 -4.54 15.58 -9.46
C ASN A 179 -4.15 14.09 -9.53
N SER A 180 -3.89 13.48 -8.36
CA SER A 180 -3.40 12.10 -8.24
C SER A 180 -4.27 11.04 -8.93
N PHE A 181 -5.56 11.31 -9.15
CA PHE A 181 -6.51 10.41 -9.81
C PHE A 181 -6.81 10.75 -11.28
N GLN A 182 -6.22 11.80 -11.82
CA GLN A 182 -6.40 12.16 -13.24
C GLN A 182 -6.03 11.01 -14.21
N PRO A 183 -4.95 10.24 -13.99
CA PRO A 183 -4.63 9.11 -14.86
C PRO A 183 -5.75 8.07 -14.93
N LEU A 184 -6.47 7.86 -13.83
CA LEU A 184 -7.59 6.93 -13.79
C LEU A 184 -8.79 7.47 -14.59
N HIS A 185 -9.01 8.78 -14.59
CA HIS A 185 -10.06 9.40 -15.39
C HIS A 185 -9.78 9.22 -16.90
N ASN A 186 -8.51 9.33 -17.29
CA ASN A 186 -8.08 9.12 -18.67
C ASN A 186 -8.21 7.65 -19.13
N SER A 187 -8.34 6.68 -18.21
CA SER A 187 -8.56 5.26 -18.52
C SER A 187 -10.02 4.82 -18.36
N GLN A 188 -10.96 5.78 -18.29
CA GLN A 188 -12.38 5.49 -18.11
C GLN A 188 -12.95 4.61 -19.24
N ASP A 189 -12.59 4.90 -20.49
CA ASP A 189 -13.09 4.15 -21.66
C ASP A 189 -12.70 2.66 -21.59
N GLU A 190 -11.54 2.35 -21.02
CA GLU A 190 -11.06 0.97 -20.85
C GLU A 190 -11.93 0.14 -19.88
N VAL A 191 -12.53 0.80 -18.88
CA VAL A 191 -13.37 0.16 -17.87
C VAL A 191 -14.85 0.24 -18.22
N GLN A 192 -15.26 1.26 -18.97
CA GLN A 192 -16.63 1.38 -19.44
C GLN A 192 -17.05 0.15 -20.26
N ALA A 193 -16.15 -0.38 -21.10
CA ALA A 193 -16.38 -1.62 -21.85
C ALA A 193 -16.71 -2.83 -20.95
N LEU A 194 -16.18 -2.89 -19.72
CA LEU A 194 -16.51 -3.95 -18.75
C LEU A 194 -17.92 -3.75 -18.17
N SER A 195 -18.34 -2.50 -17.98
CA SER A 195 -19.66 -2.15 -17.44
C SER A 195 -20.81 -2.41 -18.43
N GLU A 196 -20.53 -2.41 -19.73
CA GLU A 196 -21.50 -2.56 -20.82
C GLU A 196 -21.74 -4.03 -21.22
N HIS A 197 -21.07 -4.98 -20.58
CA HIS A 197 -21.13 -6.39 -20.99
C HIS A 197 -22.52 -7.03 -20.74
N GLU A 198 -23.32 -7.21 -21.79
CA GLU A 198 -24.74 -7.60 -21.70
C GLU A 198 -24.98 -8.91 -20.93
N ASN A 199 -24.16 -9.93 -21.18
CA ASN A 199 -24.41 -11.30 -20.71
C ASN A 199 -23.64 -11.70 -19.44
N ASN A 200 -22.95 -10.76 -18.77
CA ASN A 200 -22.13 -11.10 -17.61
C ASN A 200 -22.33 -10.07 -16.49
N LEU A 201 -23.22 -10.42 -15.55
CA LEU A 201 -23.55 -9.59 -14.39
C LEU A 201 -22.32 -9.26 -13.53
N LEU A 202 -21.37 -10.19 -13.44
CA LEU A 202 -20.15 -9.98 -12.66
C LEU A 202 -19.23 -8.95 -13.34
N LEU A 203 -19.06 -9.01 -14.67
CA LEU A 203 -18.33 -7.96 -15.43
C LEU A 203 -18.94 -6.58 -15.21
N ARG A 204 -20.26 -6.49 -15.31
CA ARG A 204 -20.98 -5.23 -15.11
C ARG A 204 -20.77 -4.69 -13.70
N THR A 205 -20.82 -5.56 -12.70
CA THR A 205 -20.62 -5.19 -11.30
C THR A 205 -19.18 -4.73 -11.06
N ALA A 206 -18.19 -5.43 -11.61
CA ALA A 206 -16.78 -5.06 -11.50
C ALA A 206 -16.48 -3.73 -12.20
N GLY A 207 -16.96 -3.52 -13.43
CA GLY A 207 -16.83 -2.25 -14.15
C GLY A 207 -17.52 -1.10 -13.41
N THR A 208 -18.70 -1.35 -12.85
CA THR A 208 -19.44 -0.38 -12.02
C THR A 208 -18.65 -0.02 -10.74
N ALA A 209 -18.07 -1.00 -10.06
CA ALA A 209 -17.25 -0.78 -8.87
C ALA A 209 -16.03 0.11 -9.21
N ALA A 210 -15.33 -0.18 -10.30
CA ALA A 210 -14.20 0.58 -10.79
C ALA A 210 -14.56 2.03 -11.17
N LEU A 211 -15.66 2.25 -11.91
CA LEU A 211 -16.17 3.59 -12.22
C LEU A 211 -16.60 4.37 -10.96
N SER A 212 -17.13 3.68 -9.96
CA SER A 212 -17.47 4.34 -8.69
C SER A 212 -16.25 4.68 -7.82
N ALA A 213 -15.10 4.05 -8.07
CA ALA A 213 -13.83 4.41 -7.43
C ALA A 213 -13.23 5.69 -8.04
N LEU A 214 -13.67 6.07 -9.24
CA LEU A 214 -13.32 7.31 -9.95
C LEU A 214 -14.11 8.54 -9.50
N GLY A 215 -15.04 8.41 -8.55
CA GLY A 215 -15.91 9.50 -8.14
C GLY A 215 -16.96 9.89 -9.20
N LEU A 216 -17.18 9.04 -10.21
CA LEU A 216 -18.17 9.28 -11.25
C LEU A 216 -19.57 8.89 -10.75
N PRO A 217 -20.59 9.74 -10.96
CA PRO A 217 -21.97 9.34 -10.77
C PRO A 217 -22.31 8.29 -11.83
N LEU A 218 -22.59 7.07 -11.39
CA LEU A 218 -23.13 6.01 -12.23
C LEU A 218 -24.57 6.40 -12.59
N VAL A 219 -24.75 7.11 -13.71
CA VAL A 219 -26.08 7.28 -14.31
C VAL A 219 -26.44 5.94 -14.95
N TRP A 220 -26.96 5.03 -14.15
CA TRP A 220 -27.52 3.78 -14.63
C TRP A 220 -28.87 4.06 -15.31
N GLY A 221 -28.84 4.32 -16.61
CA GLY A 221 -30.01 4.21 -17.48
C GLY A 221 -30.27 2.75 -17.87
N LEU A 222 -31.55 2.36 -17.83
CA LEU A 222 -32.15 1.21 -18.54
C LEU A 222 -32.05 -0.20 -17.90
N GLY A 223 -32.83 -0.44 -16.84
CA GLY A 223 -33.39 -1.81 -16.72
C GLY A 223 -34.16 -2.18 -15.46
N LYS A 224 -33.76 -1.73 -14.26
CA LYS A 224 -34.34 -2.29 -13.01
C LYS A 224 -34.61 -1.29 -11.87
N MET A 225 -34.59 0.01 -12.13
CA MET A 225 -34.93 1.04 -11.14
C MET A 225 -36.36 1.59 -11.25
N ALA A 226 -37.19 1.08 -12.17
CA ALA A 226 -38.63 1.34 -12.16
C ALA A 226 -39.37 0.63 -11.00
N VAL A 227 -38.71 -0.29 -10.29
CA VAL A 227 -39.32 -1.01 -9.15
C VAL A 227 -39.00 -0.35 -7.79
N LYS A 228 -37.95 0.49 -7.70
CA LYS A 228 -37.60 1.18 -6.44
C LYS A 228 -38.09 2.63 -6.35
N ALA A 229 -38.59 3.21 -7.45
CA ALA A 229 -39.29 4.50 -7.43
C ALA A 229 -40.67 4.43 -6.71
N VAL A 230 -41.15 3.23 -6.34
CA VAL A 230 -42.45 3.01 -5.68
C VAL A 230 -42.39 3.14 -4.15
N GLN A 231 -41.20 3.28 -3.52
CA GLN A 231 -41.09 3.33 -2.05
C GLN A 231 -40.41 4.58 -1.47
N GLY A 232 -40.24 5.65 -2.26
CA GLY A 232 -40.08 7.00 -1.71
C GLY A 232 -38.87 7.25 -0.79
N GLN A 233 -37.76 6.54 -0.97
CA GLN A 233 -36.51 6.84 -0.26
C GLN A 233 -35.50 7.56 -1.16
N PRO A 234 -34.81 8.61 -0.68
CA PRO A 234 -33.76 9.28 -1.45
C PRO A 234 -32.58 8.34 -1.64
N VAL A 235 -32.22 8.08 -2.89
CA VAL A 235 -30.97 7.40 -3.25
C VAL A 235 -29.83 8.36 -2.91
N GLN A 236 -29.29 8.23 -1.70
CA GLN A 236 -28.06 8.92 -1.31
C GLN A 236 -26.89 8.22 -2.00
N PHE A 237 -26.31 8.87 -2.99
CA PHE A 237 -25.08 8.45 -3.62
C PHE A 237 -23.94 8.63 -2.61
N LEU A 238 -23.26 7.53 -2.26
CA LEU A 238 -22.06 7.54 -1.43
C LEU A 238 -20.90 8.14 -2.25
N PHE A 239 -20.84 9.47 -2.25
CA PHE A 239 -19.72 10.25 -2.71
C PHE A 239 -18.57 10.13 -1.71
N LEU A 240 -17.40 9.76 -2.21
CA LEU A 240 -16.13 10.21 -1.63
C LEU A 240 -15.27 10.74 -2.78
N GLY A 241 -15.29 12.07 -2.94
CA GLY A 241 -14.06 12.82 -2.72
C GLY A 241 -13.13 13.14 -3.89
N ALA A 242 -13.55 13.21 -5.15
CA ALA A 242 -12.71 13.91 -6.13
C ALA A 242 -12.81 15.44 -5.95
N THR A 243 -14.02 15.97 -5.78
CA THR A 243 -14.28 17.41 -5.67
C THR A 243 -14.22 17.96 -4.24
N GLU A 244 -14.60 17.16 -3.23
CA GLU A 244 -14.61 17.63 -1.83
C GLU A 244 -13.21 17.66 -1.20
N LEU A 245 -12.31 16.74 -1.60
CA LEU A 245 -10.91 16.74 -1.17
C LEU A 245 -10.11 17.87 -1.80
N GLN A 246 -10.41 18.24 -3.06
CA GLN A 246 -9.86 19.45 -3.69
C GLN A 246 -10.30 20.71 -2.95
N LYS A 247 -11.61 20.83 -2.63
CA LYS A 247 -12.13 21.98 -1.86
C LYS A 247 -11.60 22.06 -0.43
N GLN A 248 -11.36 20.92 0.24
CA GLN A 248 -10.74 20.89 1.57
C GLN A 248 -9.25 21.20 1.54
N ALA A 249 -8.51 20.76 0.52
CA ALA A 249 -7.10 21.13 0.35
C ALA A 249 -6.92 22.63 0.02
N GLU A 250 -7.86 23.21 -0.72
CA GLU A 250 -7.89 24.66 -1.02
C GLU A 250 -8.33 25.51 0.18
N SER A 251 -9.31 25.04 0.98
CA SER A 251 -9.76 25.79 2.17
C SER A 251 -8.72 25.80 3.30
N ILE A 252 -7.85 24.78 3.40
CA ILE A 252 -6.71 24.77 4.31
C ILE A 252 -5.63 25.77 3.85
N LYS A 253 -5.44 25.98 2.53
CA LYS A 253 -4.54 27.04 2.00
C LYS A 253 -5.08 28.45 2.28
N LEU A 254 -6.39 28.64 2.25
CA LEU A 254 -7.05 29.93 2.52
C LEU A 254 -7.19 30.27 4.01
N ALA A 255 -7.03 29.30 4.91
CA ALA A 255 -7.15 29.48 6.36
C ALA A 255 -5.80 29.65 7.09
N ALA A 256 -4.66 29.65 6.39
CA ALA A 256 -3.39 30.02 6.99
C ALA A 256 -3.35 31.54 7.25
N PRO A 257 -3.13 32.00 8.49
CA PRO A 257 -3.06 33.42 8.78
C PRO A 257 -1.84 34.03 8.08
N MET A 258 -2.08 35.02 7.22
CA MET A 258 -1.05 35.98 6.82
C MET A 258 -0.57 36.70 8.08
N ALA A 259 0.58 36.27 8.60
CA ALA A 259 1.37 37.09 9.51
C ALA A 259 2.20 38.08 8.66
N ILE A 260 1.67 39.30 8.60
CA ILE A 260 2.32 40.62 8.77
C ILE A 260 3.56 40.93 7.91
N ASP A 261 3.43 41.95 7.06
CA ASP A 261 4.07 43.27 7.28
C ASP A 261 3.07 44.40 6.99
#